data_AF-N9V0X1-F1
#
_entry.id   AF-N9V0X1-F1
#
_cell.length_a   1.000
_cell.length_b   1.000
_cell.length_c   1.000
_cell.angle_alpha   90.00
_cell.angle_beta   90.00
_cell.angle_gamma   90.00
#
_symmetry.space_group_name_H-M   'P 1'
#
loop_
_entity.id
_entity.type
_entity.pdbx_description
1 polymer ?
#
loop_
_entity_poly.entity_id
_entity_poly.type
_entity_poly.pdbx_seq_one_letter_code
_entity_poly.pdbx_strand_id
1 'polypeptide(L)'
;MFAFDLTCPSLSPLAKYKAIKELCLIEIARAKRKKQLAFNKKISQSFKEKLNNKHLYDYVSENLQRVLTCMSDANKEILEKDILKPESDKEWWEDICSKTTYYKRRTQMINEFIFYYFD
;
A
#
# COMPACT_ATOMS: atom_id res chain seq x y z
N MET A 1 -2.70 -18.12 -9.83
CA MET A 1 -2.09 -17.23 -8.83
C MET A 1 -0.66 -17.00 -9.29
N PHE A 2 -0.36 -15.84 -9.87
CA PHE A 2 0.99 -15.54 -10.36
C PHE A 2 1.87 -15.27 -9.14
N ALA A 3 2.63 -16.28 -8.71
CA ALA A 3 3.73 -16.08 -7.79
C ALA A 3 4.88 -15.42 -8.57
N PHE A 4 4.77 -14.11 -8.78
CA PHE A 4 5.93 -13.34 -9.19
C PHE A 4 6.84 -13.31 -7.98
N ASP A 5 7.98 -14.00 -8.05
CA ASP A 5 8.94 -14.01 -6.96
C ASP A 5 9.58 -12.62 -6.85
N LEU A 6 8.98 -11.77 -6.00
CA LEU A 6 9.45 -10.41 -5.76
C LEU A 6 10.80 -10.40 -5.03
N THR A 7 11.18 -11.52 -4.42
CA THR A 7 12.48 -11.69 -3.76
C THR A 7 13.60 -11.96 -4.77
N CYS A 8 13.26 -12.31 -6.02
CA CYS A 8 14.23 -12.59 -7.07
C CYS A 8 15.18 -11.40 -7.34
N PRO A 9 16.50 -11.57 -7.22
CA PRO A 9 17.47 -10.48 -7.41
C PRO A 9 17.58 -10.00 -8.86
N SER A 10 17.32 -10.86 -9.84
CA SER A 10 17.44 -10.53 -11.27
C SER A 10 16.30 -9.66 -11.80
N LEU A 11 15.25 -9.47 -11.00
CA LEU A 11 14.09 -8.69 -11.38
C LEU A 11 14.39 -7.18 -11.27
N SER A 12 14.13 -6.44 -12.35
CA SER A 12 14.41 -5.00 -12.37
C SER A 12 13.61 -4.22 -11.32
N PRO A 13 14.16 -3.12 -10.76
CA PRO A 13 13.44 -2.29 -9.79
C PRO A 13 12.08 -1.81 -10.32
N LEU A 14 11.99 -1.49 -11.61
CA LEU A 14 10.74 -1.07 -12.23
C LEU A 14 9.70 -2.19 -12.26
N ALA A 15 10.10 -3.45 -12.50
CA ALA A 15 9.18 -4.57 -12.49
C ALA A 15 8.68 -4.88 -11.07
N LYS A 16 9.58 -4.85 -10.07
CA LYS A 16 9.21 -4.96 -8.64
C LYS A 16 8.22 -3.88 -8.23
N TYR A 17 8.50 -2.63 -8.60
CA TYR A 17 7.61 -1.50 -8.35
C TYR A 17 6.20 -1.72 -8.93
N LYS A 18 6.10 -2.13 -10.20
CA LYS A 18 4.80 -2.39 -10.85
C LYS A 18 4.03 -3.49 -10.11
N ALA A 19 4.69 -4.57 -9.72
CA ALA A 19 4.06 -5.65 -9.00
C ALA A 19 3.59 -5.25 -7.58
N ILE A 20 4.39 -4.46 -6.86
CA ILE A 20 3.99 -3.88 -5.56
C ILE A 20 2.77 -2.98 -5.73
N LYS A 21 2.73 -2.16 -6.79
CA LYS A 21 1.58 -1.32 -7.13
C LYS A 21 0.32 -2.16 -7.33
N GLU A 22 0.39 -3.21 -8.14
CA GLU A 22 -0.74 -4.12 -8.35
C GLU A 22 -1.19 -4.80 -7.04
N LEU A 23 -0.23 -5.27 -6.23
CA LEU A 23 -0.51 -5.90 -4.94
C LEU A 23 -1.25 -4.95 -3.98
N CYS A 24 -0.79 -3.70 -3.88
CA CYS A 24 -1.46 -2.67 -3.08
C CYS A 24 -2.88 -2.40 -3.58
N LEU A 25 -3.08 -2.30 -4.90
CA LEU A 25 -4.42 -2.10 -5.48
C LEU A 25 -5.36 -3.26 -5.15
N ILE A 26 -4.88 -4.50 -5.21
CA ILE A 26 -5.64 -5.69 -4.82
C ILE A 26 -5.99 -5.65 -3.33
N GLU A 27 -5.04 -5.32 -2.46
CA GLU A 27 -5.27 -5.18 -1.02
C GLU A 27 -6.33 -4.12 -0.71
N ILE A 28 -6.23 -2.94 -1.34
CA ILE A 28 -7.21 -1.87 -1.20
C ILE A 28 -8.59 -2.31 -1.70
N ALA A 29 -8.68 -3.00 -2.84
CA ALA A 29 -9.94 -3.52 -3.36
C ALA A 29 -10.58 -4.53 -2.40
N ARG A 30 -9.79 -5.43 -1.82
CA ARG A 30 -10.23 -6.38 -0.79
C ARG A 30 -10.69 -5.67 0.47
N ALA A 31 -9.96 -4.67 0.92
CA ALA A 31 -10.31 -3.86 2.09
C ALA A 31 -11.64 -3.11 1.88
N LYS A 32 -11.85 -2.50 0.71
CA LYS A 32 -13.12 -1.85 0.33
C LYS A 32 -14.28 -2.85 0.38
N ARG A 33 -14.09 -4.05 -0.18
CA ARG A 33 -15.10 -5.13 -0.15
C ARG A 33 -15.42 -5.56 1.29
N LYS A 34 -14.41 -5.82 2.12
CA LYS A 34 -14.60 -6.18 3.54
C LYS A 34 -15.33 -5.09 4.31
N LYS A 35 -14.95 -3.82 4.12
CA LYS A 35 -15.61 -2.67 4.74
C LYS A 35 -17.08 -2.56 4.34
N GLN A 36 -17.41 -2.75 3.06
CA GLN A 36 -18.80 -2.76 2.59
C GLN A 36 -19.61 -3.91 3.19
N LEU A 37 -19.04 -5.12 3.26
CA LEU A 37 -19.71 -6.27 3.87
C LEU A 37 -19.97 -6.04 5.37
N ALA A 38 -18.99 -5.49 6.09
CA ALA A 38 -19.14 -5.13 7.49
C ALA A 38 -20.23 -4.07 7.70
N PHE A 39 -20.32 -3.09 6.80
CA PHE A 39 -21.38 -2.08 6.80
C PHE A 39 -22.76 -2.70 6.56
N ASN A 40 -22.91 -3.53 5.53
CA ASN A 40 -24.19 -4.19 5.21
C ASN A 40 -24.67 -5.10 6.36
N LYS A 41 -23.75 -5.83 7.01
CA LYS A 41 -24.07 -6.68 8.17
C LYS A 41 -24.54 -5.85 9.37
N LYS A 42 -24.01 -4.65 9.57
CA LYS A 42 -24.45 -3.75 10.66
C LYS A 42 -25.82 -3.16 10.40
N ILE A 43 -26.12 -2.77 9.15
CA ILE A 43 -27.46 -2.33 8.75
C ILE A 43 -28.50 -3.42 9.03
N SER A 44 -28.19 -4.68 8.71
CA SER A 44 -29.12 -5.78 8.97
C SER A 44 -29.23 -6.18 10.44
N GLN A 45 -28.28 -5.80 11.30
CA GLN A 45 -28.23 -6.22 12.70
C GLN A 45 -28.69 -5.17 13.72
N SER A 46 -28.66 -3.86 13.46
CA SER A 46 -29.31 -2.90 14.37
C SER A 46 -29.55 -1.50 13.79
N PHE A 47 -30.70 -0.92 14.16
CA PHE A 47 -31.00 0.51 14.13
C PHE A 47 -30.31 1.31 15.27
N LYS A 48 -29.40 0.69 16.06
CA LYS A 48 -28.94 1.24 17.36
C LYS A 48 -27.43 1.26 17.60
N GLU A 49 -26.59 0.66 16.76
CA GLU A 49 -25.14 0.76 16.95
C GLU A 49 -24.58 2.01 16.26
N LYS A 50 -23.92 2.89 17.05
CA LYS A 50 -23.14 4.01 16.52
C LYS A 50 -22.23 3.50 15.41
N LEU A 51 -22.34 4.10 14.22
CA LEU A 51 -21.46 3.86 13.08
C LEU A 51 -20.02 4.17 13.48
N ASN A 52 -19.32 3.14 13.96
CA ASN A 52 -17.91 3.27 14.31
C ASN A 52 -17.14 3.39 12.98
N ASN A 53 -16.64 4.61 12.70
CA ASN A 53 -15.97 4.98 11.45
C ASN A 53 -14.56 4.36 11.38
N LYS A 54 -14.50 3.03 11.21
CA LYS A 54 -13.23 2.33 10.96
C LYS A 54 -12.59 2.85 9.66
N HIS A 55 -11.29 3.10 9.73
CA HIS A 55 -10.49 3.54 8.60
C HIS A 55 -10.38 2.41 7.56
N LEU A 56 -10.11 2.74 6.28
CA LEU A 56 -9.98 1.72 5.23
C LEU A 56 -8.85 0.72 5.52
N TYR A 57 -7.73 1.23 6.06
CA TYR A 57 -6.56 0.42 6.43
C TYR A 57 -6.82 -0.56 7.59
N ASP A 58 -7.93 -0.41 8.33
CA ASP A 58 -8.33 -1.41 9.33
C ASP A 58 -8.82 -2.72 8.68
N TYR A 59 -9.04 -2.72 7.36
CA TYR A 59 -9.55 -3.87 6.60
C TYR A 59 -8.53 -4.48 5.62
N VAL A 60 -7.32 -3.92 5.53
CA VAL A 60 -6.23 -4.50 4.72
C VAL A 60 -5.67 -5.76 5.39
N SER A 61 -4.85 -6.54 4.68
CA SER A 61 -4.17 -7.70 5.27
C SER A 61 -3.19 -7.29 6.37
N GLU A 62 -2.90 -8.23 7.28
CA GLU A 62 -1.89 -8.06 8.34
C GLU A 62 -0.51 -7.74 7.74
N ASN A 63 -0.18 -8.34 6.59
CA ASN A 63 1.08 -8.07 5.89
C ASN A 63 1.17 -6.61 5.44
N LEU A 64 0.10 -6.06 4.82
CA LEU A 64 0.11 -4.65 4.44
C LEU A 64 0.09 -3.74 5.68
N GLN A 65 -0.60 -4.12 6.77
CA GLN A 65 -0.52 -3.37 8.03
C GLN A 65 0.90 -3.34 8.59
N ARG A 66 1.61 -4.47 8.55
CA ARG A 66 3.01 -4.59 8.96
C ARG A 66 3.90 -3.65 8.15
N VAL A 67 3.78 -3.68 6.82
CA VAL A 67 4.48 -2.73 5.93
C VAL A 67 4.22 -1.29 6.36
N LEU A 68 2.96 -0.90 6.51
CA LEU A 68 2.59 0.48 6.83
C LEU A 68 3.03 0.94 8.24
N THR A 69 3.32 -0.01 9.13
CA THR A 69 3.74 0.25 10.50
C THR A 69 5.26 0.25 10.65
N CYS A 70 5.97 -0.59 9.91
CA CYS A 70 7.41 -0.82 10.09
C CYS A 70 8.30 -0.13 9.04
N MET A 71 7.74 0.26 7.90
CA MET A 71 8.48 1.01 6.86
C MET A 71 8.92 2.38 7.39
N SER A 72 10.09 2.84 6.96
CA SER A 72 10.58 4.17 7.31
C SER A 72 9.67 5.27 6.77
N ASP A 73 9.54 6.39 7.48
CA ASP A 73 8.63 7.48 7.13
C ASP A 73 8.85 8.01 5.71
N ALA A 74 10.12 8.16 5.30
CA ALA A 74 10.47 8.62 3.95
C ALA A 74 10.02 7.66 2.85
N ASN A 75 10.11 6.35 3.08
CA ASN A 75 9.67 5.35 2.12
C ASN A 75 8.15 5.19 2.13
N LYS A 76 7.53 5.35 3.30
CA LYS A 76 6.08 5.36 3.46
C LYS A 76 5.46 6.54 2.71
N GLU A 77 6.06 7.73 2.76
CA GLU A 77 5.60 8.87 1.99
C GLU A 77 5.59 8.58 0.48
N ILE A 78 6.64 7.95 -0.04
CA ILE A 78 6.70 7.51 -1.44
C ILE A 78 5.61 6.48 -1.73
N LEU A 79 5.46 5.44 -0.90
CA LEU A 79 4.43 4.42 -1.07
C LEU A 79 3.02 5.05 -1.09
N GLU A 80 2.77 6.01 -0.22
CA GLU A 80 1.50 6.72 -0.16
C GLU A 80 1.26 7.54 -1.42
N LYS A 81 2.18 8.45 -1.78
CA LYS A 81 1.99 9.39 -2.89
C LYS A 81 2.14 8.78 -4.29
N ASP A 82 2.82 7.65 -4.43
CA ASP A 82 2.94 6.96 -5.72
C ASP A 82 1.84 5.92 -5.95
N ILE A 83 1.34 5.29 -4.88
CA ILE A 83 0.54 4.07 -4.97
C ILE A 83 -0.80 4.18 -4.24
N LEU A 84 -0.81 4.47 -2.94
CA LEU A 84 -2.03 4.38 -2.13
C LEU A 84 -2.97 5.57 -2.29
N LYS A 85 -2.39 6.75 -2.46
CA LYS A 85 -3.04 8.04 -2.70
C LYS A 85 -2.23 8.76 -3.78
N PRO A 86 -2.32 8.31 -5.05
CA PRO A 86 -1.50 8.85 -6.12
C PRO A 86 -1.69 10.36 -6.25
N GLU A 87 -0.60 11.11 -6.18
CA GLU A 87 -0.63 12.54 -6.49
C GLU A 87 -1.01 12.77 -7.96
N SER A 88 -1.73 13.86 -8.22
CA SER A 88 -2.09 14.23 -9.59
C SER A 88 -0.88 14.70 -10.39
N ASP A 89 0.06 15.36 -9.70
CA ASP A 89 1.32 15.76 -10.27
C ASP A 89 2.29 14.57 -10.31
N LYS A 90 2.89 14.31 -11.48
CA LYS A 90 3.86 13.23 -11.67
C LYS A 90 5.24 13.59 -11.10
N GLU A 91 5.47 14.87 -10.85
CA GLU A 91 6.74 15.43 -10.39
C GLU A 91 6.61 16.02 -8.97
N TRP A 92 5.60 15.60 -8.20
CA TRP A 92 5.39 15.97 -6.79
C TRP A 92 6.64 15.84 -5.91
N TRP A 93 7.57 14.97 -6.29
CA TRP A 93 8.81 14.72 -5.57
C TRP A 93 9.85 15.84 -5.74
N GLU A 94 9.70 16.73 -6.74
CA GLU A 94 10.60 17.87 -6.97
C GLU A 94 10.63 18.84 -5.80
N ASP A 95 9.51 18.98 -5.09
CA ASP A 95 9.40 19.81 -3.88
C ASP A 95 10.21 19.24 -2.69
N ILE A 96 10.64 17.98 -2.77
CA ILE A 96 11.24 17.24 -1.65
C ILE A 96 12.70 16.86 -1.95
N CYS A 97 13.00 16.46 -3.19
CA CYS A 97 14.33 16.01 -3.55
C CYS A 97 14.59 16.02 -5.07
N SER A 98 15.85 15.85 -5.44
CA SER A 98 16.22 15.66 -6.85
C SER A 98 15.70 14.34 -7.41
N LYS A 99 15.51 14.28 -8.73
CA LYS A 99 15.07 13.09 -9.48
C LYS A 99 15.90 11.83 -9.17
N THR A 100 17.21 11.99 -9.07
CA THR A 100 18.12 10.88 -8.75
C THR A 100 17.91 10.35 -7.34
N THR A 101 17.65 11.25 -6.38
CA THR A 101 17.34 10.92 -5.00
C THR A 101 15.99 10.22 -4.89
N TYR A 102 14.97 10.72 -5.60
CA TYR A 102 13.65 10.10 -5.67
C TYR A 102 13.74 8.64 -6.14
N TYR A 103 14.43 8.36 -7.26
CA TYR A 103 14.54 6.98 -7.75
C TYR A 103 15.35 6.05 -6.83
N LYS A 104 16.36 6.58 -6.13
CA LYS A 104 17.08 5.83 -5.08
C LYS A 104 16.13 5.47 -3.93
N ARG A 105 15.39 6.45 -3.41
CA ARG A 105 14.42 6.22 -2.32
C ARG A 105 13.28 5.29 -2.74
N ARG A 106 12.77 5.40 -3.98
CA ARG A 106 11.78 4.45 -4.51
C ARG A 106 12.31 3.02 -4.52
N THR A 107 13.59 2.83 -4.84
CA THR A 107 14.23 1.50 -4.78
C THR A 107 14.34 1.00 -3.33
N GLN A 108 14.65 1.88 -2.37
CA GLN A 108 14.65 1.54 -0.94
C GLN A 108 13.25 1.17 -0.44
N MET A 109 12.22 1.94 -0.81
CA MET A 109 10.82 1.67 -0.51
C MET A 109 10.40 0.28 -1.02
N ILE A 110 10.79 -0.09 -2.25
CA ILE A 110 10.54 -1.42 -2.80
C ILE A 110 11.15 -2.53 -1.92
N ASN A 111 12.40 -2.35 -1.49
CA ASN A 111 13.11 -3.33 -0.69
C ASN A 111 12.48 -3.47 0.71
N GLU A 112 12.17 -2.36 1.38
CA GLU A 112 11.48 -2.38 2.68
C GLU A 112 10.08 -2.98 2.56
N PHE A 113 9.34 -2.67 1.49
CA PHE A 113 8.04 -3.25 1.23
C PHE A 113 8.14 -4.77 1.14
N ILE A 114 9.05 -5.28 0.30
CA ILE A 114 9.20 -6.73 0.10
C ILE A 114 9.61 -7.41 1.40
N PHE A 115 10.55 -6.82 2.14
CA PHE A 115 10.99 -7.31 3.43
C PHE A 115 9.79 -7.46 4.38
N TYR A 116 9.09 -6.38 4.71
CA TYR A 116 7.99 -6.44 5.69
C TYR A 116 6.73 -7.14 5.20
N TYR A 117 6.52 -7.29 3.89
CA TYR A 117 5.32 -7.93 3.36
C TYR A 117 5.43 -9.46 3.31
N PHE A 118 6.64 -9.99 3.08
CA PHE A 118 6.89 -11.42 2.86
C PHE A 118 7.68 -12.10 3.99
N ASP A 119 8.38 -11.35 4.84
CA ASP A 119 8.92 -11.82 6.13
C ASP A 119 7.80 -11.77 7.19
#